data_AF-A0A971GVM1-F1
#
_entry.id   AF-A0A971GVM1-F1
#
_cell.length_a   1.000
_cell.length_b   1.000
_cell.length_c   1.000
_cell.angle_alpha   90.00
_cell.angle_beta   90.00
_cell.angle_gamma   90.00
#
_symmetry.space_group_name_H-M   'P 1'
#
loop_
_entity.id
_entity.type
_entity.pdbx_description
1 polymer ?
#
loop_
_entity_poly.entity_id
_entity_poly.type
_entity_poly.pdbx_seq_one_letter_code
_entity_poly.pdbx_strand_id
1 'polypeptide(L)'
;MAKGMAAFKAQDYDTAAYNSVQALRIDPNYADAHYLLARCHMQSGDLNAAISNLGEAIAQRGDPRYLGLRALAYAELGLAAAALADATQCQKVAQDEVLRASCSALISRLTAEREPTTAPTAKPLPTDRPAPAQAEAVPVDGDLGYTCDACIKSNINNKGERIYHLPWYRSYKQTKVDTSQGERWFSNETEALSAGWWRALNCD
;
A
#
# COMPACT_ATOMS: atom_id res chain seq x y z
N MET A 1 -17.48 15.25 1.58
CA MET A 1 -16.27 15.76 0.92
C MET A 1 -15.47 16.76 1.76
N ALA A 2 -16.08 17.86 2.25
CA ALA A 2 -15.35 18.96 2.91
C ALA A 2 -14.57 18.57 4.18
N LYS A 3 -15.07 17.61 4.97
CA LYS A 3 -14.46 17.24 6.27
C LYS A 3 -13.10 16.55 6.14
N GLY A 4 -12.95 15.57 5.23
CA GLY A 4 -11.68 14.86 5.04
C GLY A 4 -10.58 15.75 4.46
N MET A 5 -10.93 16.60 3.50
CA MET A 5 -10.01 17.59 2.93
C MET A 5 -9.63 18.68 3.95
N ALA A 6 -10.58 19.13 4.78
CA ALA A 6 -10.32 20.10 5.84
C ALA A 6 -9.43 19.53 6.96
N ALA A 7 -9.67 18.28 7.38
CA ALA A 7 -8.84 17.58 8.37
C ALA A 7 -7.40 17.38 7.85
N PHE A 8 -7.23 17.00 6.59
CA PHE A 8 -5.91 16.88 5.98
C PHE A 8 -5.17 18.24 5.97
N LYS A 9 -5.85 19.34 5.64
CA LYS A 9 -5.26 20.68 5.68
C LYS A 9 -4.88 21.11 7.10
N ALA A 10 -5.56 20.58 8.11
CA ALA A 10 -5.23 20.78 9.52
C ALA A 10 -4.11 19.85 10.03
N GLN A 11 -3.50 19.03 9.15
CA GLN A 11 -2.50 18.01 9.50
C GLN A 11 -3.02 16.96 10.50
N ASP A 12 -4.33 16.85 10.66
CA ASP A 12 -4.97 15.80 11.44
C ASP A 12 -5.22 14.59 10.53
N TYR A 13 -4.15 13.81 10.35
CA TYR A 13 -4.13 12.65 9.45
C TYR A 13 -5.04 11.52 9.95
N ASP A 14 -5.19 11.36 11.27
CA ASP A 14 -6.07 10.35 11.87
C ASP A 14 -7.54 10.64 11.56
N THR A 15 -7.97 11.88 11.78
CA THR A 15 -9.32 12.31 11.44
C THR A 15 -9.55 12.30 9.93
N ALA A 16 -8.53 12.63 9.12
CA ALA A 16 -8.62 12.56 7.66
C ALA A 16 -8.79 11.11 7.17
N ALA A 17 -8.02 10.16 7.72
CA ALA A 17 -8.11 8.74 7.39
C ALA A 17 -9.47 8.17 7.81
N TYR A 18 -9.91 8.43 9.05
CA TYR A 18 -11.20 7.98 9.56
C TYR A 18 -12.35 8.48 8.67
N ASN A 19 -12.38 9.77 8.35
CA ASN A 19 -13.44 10.34 7.50
C ASN A 19 -13.40 9.77 6.08
N SER A 20 -12.22 9.48 5.55
CA SER A 20 -12.06 8.86 4.22
C SER A 20 -12.62 7.44 4.22
N VAL A 21 -12.33 6.64 5.25
CA VAL A 21 -12.90 5.29 5.43
C VAL A 21 -14.43 5.35 5.54
N GLN A 22 -14.98 6.29 6.32
CA GLN A 22 -16.44 6.44 6.41
C GLN A 22 -17.06 6.80 5.05
N ALA A 23 -16.39 7.64 4.26
CA ALA A 23 -16.85 7.98 2.93
C ALA A 23 -16.85 6.75 1.99
N LEU A 24 -15.80 5.92 2.04
CA LEU A 24 -15.70 4.68 1.26
C LEU A 24 -16.72 3.61 1.68
N ARG A 25 -17.22 3.64 2.92
CA ARG A 25 -18.33 2.77 3.35
C ARG A 25 -19.66 3.15 2.69
N ILE A 26 -19.84 4.43 2.36
CA ILE A 26 -21.06 4.94 1.71
C ILE A 26 -20.93 4.78 0.19
N ASP A 27 -19.80 5.18 -0.37
CA ASP A 27 -19.48 5.05 -1.79
C ASP A 27 -18.07 4.45 -1.94
N PRO A 28 -17.97 3.14 -2.20
CA PRO A 28 -16.69 2.46 -2.39
C PRO A 28 -15.88 2.96 -3.59
N ASN A 29 -16.51 3.62 -4.57
CA ASN A 29 -15.84 4.10 -5.77
C ASN A 29 -15.43 5.58 -5.66
N TYR A 30 -15.51 6.15 -4.45
CA TYR A 30 -15.29 7.57 -4.26
C TYR A 30 -13.79 7.92 -4.34
N ALA A 31 -13.36 8.30 -5.55
CA ALA A 31 -11.96 8.54 -5.90
C ALA A 31 -11.23 9.51 -4.95
N ASP A 32 -11.88 10.60 -4.53
CA ASP A 32 -11.25 11.57 -3.63
C ASP A 32 -11.02 11.01 -2.22
N ALA A 33 -11.86 10.09 -1.74
CA ALA A 33 -11.64 9.45 -0.45
C ALA A 33 -10.47 8.46 -0.50
N HIS A 34 -10.35 7.69 -1.58
CA HIS A 34 -9.15 6.88 -1.83
C HIS A 34 -7.89 7.74 -1.90
N TYR A 35 -7.93 8.85 -2.62
CA TYR A 35 -6.80 9.79 -2.70
C TYR A 35 -6.42 10.38 -1.33
N LEU A 36 -7.39 10.82 -0.54
CA LEU A 36 -7.13 11.35 0.81
C LEU A 36 -6.56 10.29 1.74
N LEU A 37 -7.09 9.06 1.69
CA LEU A 37 -6.56 7.94 2.46
C LEU A 37 -5.12 7.60 2.04
N ALA A 38 -4.83 7.60 0.74
CA ALA A 38 -3.47 7.40 0.24
C ALA A 38 -2.49 8.47 0.74
N ARG A 39 -2.91 9.74 0.82
CA ARG A 39 -2.08 10.80 1.40
C ARG A 39 -1.82 10.62 2.89
N CYS A 40 -2.79 10.08 3.63
CA CYS A 40 -2.58 9.75 5.04
C CYS A 40 -1.55 8.62 5.17
N HIS A 41 -1.64 7.61 4.32
CA HIS A 41 -0.66 6.51 4.26
C HIS A 41 0.74 6.96 3.82
N MET A 42 0.84 7.89 2.87
CA MET A 42 2.12 8.54 2.52
C MET A 42 2.77 9.18 3.75
N GLN A 43 1.98 9.91 4.54
CA GLN A 43 2.49 10.58 5.74
C GLN A 43 2.92 9.58 6.83
N SER A 44 2.20 8.46 6.97
CA SER A 44 2.54 7.41 7.92
C SER A 44 3.66 6.49 7.44
N GLY A 45 4.18 6.67 6.21
CA GLY A 45 5.20 5.83 5.60
C GLY A 45 4.69 4.48 5.06
N ASP A 46 3.38 4.25 5.05
CA ASP A 46 2.78 3.05 4.46
C ASP A 46 2.58 3.23 2.95
N LEU A 47 3.71 3.23 2.23
CA LEU A 47 3.74 3.53 0.81
C LEU A 47 2.99 2.50 -0.03
N ASN A 48 2.91 1.24 0.42
CA ASN A 48 2.15 0.19 -0.27
C ASN A 48 0.64 0.44 -0.20
N ALA A 49 0.12 0.77 0.99
CA ALA A 49 -1.29 1.14 1.14
C ALA A 49 -1.63 2.43 0.37
N ALA A 50 -0.69 3.38 0.31
CA ALA A 50 -0.84 4.58 -0.50
C ALA A 50 -0.96 4.25 -2.00
N ILE A 51 -0.06 3.42 -2.54
CA ILE A 51 -0.08 3.00 -3.95
C ILE A 51 -1.38 2.26 -4.29
N SER A 52 -1.82 1.35 -3.43
CA SER A 52 -3.07 0.60 -3.64
C SER A 52 -4.27 1.55 -3.74
N ASN A 53 -4.42 2.47 -2.79
CA ASN A 53 -5.50 3.45 -2.79
C ASN A 53 -5.42 4.39 -3.99
N LEU A 54 -4.23 4.76 -4.44
CA LEU A 54 -4.06 5.57 -5.65
C LEU A 54 -4.43 4.81 -6.91
N GLY A 55 -4.18 3.50 -6.95
CA GLY A 55 -4.69 2.61 -8.00
C GLY A 55 -6.21 2.67 -8.11
N GLU A 56 -6.91 2.52 -6.98
CA GLU A 56 -8.38 2.66 -6.92
C GLU A 56 -8.82 4.05 -7.37
N ALA A 57 -8.21 5.11 -6.86
CA ALA A 57 -8.55 6.48 -7.23
C ALA A 57 -8.41 6.73 -8.75
N ILE A 58 -7.34 6.23 -9.38
CA ILE A 58 -7.08 6.34 -10.82
C ILE A 58 -8.10 5.55 -11.64
N ALA A 59 -8.49 4.35 -11.18
CA ALA A 59 -9.48 3.53 -11.86
C ALA A 59 -10.85 4.21 -11.92
N GLN A 60 -11.21 4.95 -10.88
CA GLN A 60 -12.50 5.63 -10.79
C GLN A 60 -12.51 7.02 -11.46
N ARG A 61 -11.39 7.76 -11.39
CA ARG A 61 -11.29 9.11 -11.98
C ARG A 61 -9.88 9.39 -12.50
N GLY A 62 -9.80 9.85 -13.74
CA GLY A 62 -8.54 10.25 -14.39
C GLY A 62 -7.99 11.60 -13.93
N ASP A 63 -7.80 11.79 -12.62
CA ASP A 63 -7.18 13.00 -12.06
C ASP A 63 -5.65 12.88 -12.07
N PRO A 64 -4.91 13.79 -12.74
CA PRO A 64 -3.45 13.73 -12.83
C PRO A 64 -2.72 13.76 -11.47
N ARG A 65 -3.36 14.33 -10.43
CA ARG A 65 -2.77 14.39 -9.08
C ARG A 65 -2.56 13.01 -8.48
N TYR A 66 -3.38 12.04 -8.86
CA TYR A 66 -3.27 10.68 -8.35
C TYR A 66 -2.03 9.98 -8.91
N LEU A 67 -1.76 10.18 -10.21
CA LEU A 67 -0.54 9.70 -10.87
C LEU A 67 0.70 10.34 -10.26
N GLY A 68 0.68 11.67 -10.05
CA GLY A 68 1.80 12.39 -9.44
C GLY A 68 2.13 11.88 -8.03
N LEU A 69 1.10 11.66 -7.20
CA LEU A 69 1.31 11.13 -5.85
C LEU A 69 1.77 9.66 -5.87
N ARG A 70 1.27 8.84 -6.79
CA ARG A 70 1.66 7.43 -6.90
C ARG A 70 3.10 7.31 -7.39
N ALA A 71 3.53 8.20 -8.29
CA ALA A 71 4.91 8.30 -8.72
C ALA A 71 5.86 8.63 -7.56
N LEU A 72 5.47 9.51 -6.64
CA LEU A 72 6.24 9.81 -5.43
C LEU A 72 6.34 8.59 -4.51
N ALA A 73 5.22 7.90 -4.27
CA ALA A 73 5.20 6.68 -3.46
C ALA A 73 6.12 5.59 -4.03
N TYR A 74 6.08 5.38 -5.36
CA TYR A 74 6.99 4.46 -6.03
C TYR A 74 8.46 4.89 -5.92
N ALA A 75 8.75 6.18 -6.01
CA ALA A 75 10.12 6.69 -5.89
C ALA A 75 10.68 6.47 -4.48
N GLU A 76 9.86 6.69 -3.43
CA GLU A 76 10.25 6.45 -2.05
C GLU A 76 10.45 4.95 -1.74
N LEU A 77 9.71 4.06 -2.41
CA LEU A 77 9.95 2.60 -2.36
C LEU A 77 11.14 2.13 -3.22
N GLY A 78 11.82 3.02 -3.94
CA GLY A 78 12.92 2.66 -4.85
C GLY A 78 12.47 2.00 -6.16
N LEU A 79 11.17 2.02 -6.47
CA LEU A 79 10.59 1.48 -7.70
C LEU A 79 10.69 2.50 -8.85
N ALA A 80 11.91 2.87 -9.20
CA ALA A 80 12.21 3.98 -10.12
C ALA A 80 11.54 3.85 -11.50
N ALA A 81 11.40 2.64 -12.03
CA ALA A 81 10.75 2.42 -13.34
C ALA A 81 9.25 2.75 -13.30
N ALA A 82 8.54 2.31 -12.25
CA ALA A 82 7.12 2.60 -12.06
C ALA A 82 6.90 4.08 -11.75
N ALA A 83 7.77 4.67 -10.92
CA ALA A 83 7.75 6.10 -10.62
C ALA A 83 7.92 6.95 -11.89
N LEU A 84 8.87 6.58 -12.75
CA LEU A 84 9.12 7.28 -14.02
C LEU A 84 7.89 7.21 -14.94
N ALA A 85 7.28 6.03 -15.08
CA ALA A 85 6.10 5.84 -15.91
C ALA A 85 4.92 6.73 -15.46
N ASP A 86 4.61 6.71 -14.17
CA ASP A 86 3.52 7.53 -13.61
C ASP A 86 3.83 9.03 -13.67
N ALA A 87 5.07 9.44 -13.41
CA ALA A 87 5.49 10.84 -13.47
C ALA A 87 5.42 11.38 -14.91
N THR A 88 5.86 10.60 -15.91
CA THR A 88 5.74 10.96 -17.33
C THR A 88 4.28 11.08 -17.75
N GLN A 89 3.43 10.12 -17.34
CA GLN A 89 2.02 10.19 -17.64
C GLN A 89 1.36 11.39 -16.96
N CYS A 90 1.65 11.64 -15.67
CA CYS A 90 1.23 12.83 -14.93
C CYS A 90 1.57 14.11 -15.72
N GLN A 91 2.84 14.29 -16.12
CA GLN A 91 3.30 15.48 -16.83
C GLN A 91 2.54 15.67 -18.16
N LYS A 92 2.24 14.58 -18.86
CA LYS A 92 1.53 14.61 -20.14
C LYS A 92 0.06 15.04 -20.00
N VAL A 93 -0.63 14.56 -18.97
CA VAL A 93 -2.08 14.80 -18.80
C VAL A 93 -2.41 15.99 -17.92
N ALA A 94 -1.46 16.46 -17.10
CA ALA A 94 -1.68 17.59 -16.21
C ALA A 94 -1.77 18.90 -16.99
N GLN A 95 -2.87 19.64 -16.80
CA GLN A 95 -2.98 21.02 -17.29
C GLN A 95 -2.27 22.00 -16.35
N ASP A 96 -2.32 21.72 -15.05
CA ASP A 96 -1.67 22.49 -13.99
C ASP A 96 -0.14 22.51 -14.18
N GLU A 97 0.42 23.71 -14.27
CA GLU A 97 1.84 23.91 -14.54
C GLU A 97 2.73 23.51 -13.35
N VAL A 98 2.27 23.74 -12.12
CA VAL A 98 3.02 23.39 -10.90
C VAL A 98 3.13 21.88 -10.77
N LEU A 99 2.04 21.16 -11.05
CA LEU A 99 2.05 19.71 -11.06
C LEU A 99 2.94 19.15 -12.19
N ARG A 100 2.87 19.74 -13.40
CA ARG A 100 3.77 19.37 -14.50
C ARG A 100 5.24 19.59 -14.16
N ALA A 101 5.57 20.74 -13.55
CA ALA A 101 6.93 21.03 -13.11
C ALA A 101 7.41 20.05 -12.03
N SER A 102 6.54 19.71 -11.08
CA SER A 102 6.83 18.72 -10.04
C SER A 102 7.10 17.34 -10.64
N CYS A 103 6.26 16.89 -11.58
CA CYS A 103 6.45 15.63 -12.30
C CYS A 103 7.73 15.67 -13.17
N SER A 104 8.05 16.81 -13.80
CA SER A 104 9.32 16.99 -14.55
C SER A 104 10.55 16.87 -13.65
N ALA A 105 10.54 17.51 -12.48
CA ALA A 105 11.66 17.45 -11.54
C ALA A 105 11.90 16.02 -11.04
N LEU A 106 10.82 15.29 -10.75
CA LEU A 106 10.91 13.88 -10.36
C LEU A 106 11.49 13.02 -11.50
N ILE A 107 11.03 13.22 -12.75
CA ILE A 107 11.58 12.53 -13.93
C ILE A 107 13.08 12.78 -14.03
N SER A 108 13.52 14.04 -13.99
CA SER A 108 14.94 14.39 -14.08
C SER A 108 15.78 13.71 -12.99
N ARG A 109 15.29 13.69 -11.74
CA ARG A 109 15.97 12.98 -10.63
C ARG A 109 16.10 11.49 -10.92
N LEU A 110 15.00 10.82 -11.27
CA LEU A 110 14.98 9.38 -11.52
C LEU A 110 15.84 8.98 -12.74
N THR A 111 15.98 9.86 -13.73
CA THR A 111 16.85 9.62 -14.88
C THR A 111 18.33 9.88 -14.59
N ALA A 112 18.65 10.85 -13.73
CA ALA A 112 20.02 11.13 -13.31
C ALA A 112 20.58 10.03 -12.39
N GLU A 113 19.73 9.46 -11.51
CA GLU A 113 20.07 8.31 -10.67
C GLU A 113 20.36 7.02 -11.49
N ARG A 114 20.03 7.00 -12.79
CA ARG A 114 20.35 5.89 -13.71
C ARG A 114 21.70 6.03 -14.39
N GLU A 115 22.40 7.16 -14.28
CA GLU A 115 23.78 7.24 -14.75
C GLU A 115 24.66 6.33 -13.87
N PRO A 116 25.53 5.49 -14.45
CA PRO A 116 26.17 4.39 -13.75
C PRO A 116 27.25 4.90 -12.79
N THR A 117 26.84 5.31 -11.60
CA THR A 117 27.70 5.25 -10.42
C THR A 117 27.57 3.84 -9.85
N THR A 118 28.71 3.18 -9.70
CA THR A 118 28.87 1.74 -9.42
C THR A 118 27.93 1.24 -8.32
N ALA A 119 27.03 0.34 -8.69
CA ALA A 119 25.98 -0.24 -7.87
C ALA A 119 26.48 -1.04 -6.66
N PRO A 120 25.75 -1.02 -5.53
CA PRO A 120 25.42 -2.21 -4.79
C PRO A 120 24.06 -2.72 -5.28
N THR A 121 24.06 -3.92 -5.85
CA THR A 121 22.89 -4.65 -6.34
C THR A 121 21.82 -4.78 -5.25
N ALA A 122 20.69 -4.09 -5.41
CA ALA A 122 19.46 -4.44 -4.71
C ALA A 122 19.07 -5.87 -5.13
N LYS A 123 18.99 -6.78 -4.16
CA LYS A 123 18.58 -8.15 -4.40
C LYS A 123 17.14 -8.10 -4.95
N PRO A 124 16.84 -8.75 -6.09
CA PRO A 124 15.51 -8.71 -6.67
C PRO A 124 14.47 -9.18 -5.64
N LEU A 125 13.30 -8.54 -5.60
CA LEU A 125 12.16 -9.10 -4.88
C LEU A 125 11.98 -10.55 -5.36
N PRO A 126 11.79 -11.52 -4.44
CA PRO A 126 11.62 -12.91 -4.84
C PRO A 126 10.37 -13.03 -5.72
N THR A 127 10.56 -13.31 -7.00
CA THR A 127 9.48 -13.62 -7.95
C THR A 127 9.13 -15.10 -7.97
N ASP A 128 9.98 -15.93 -7.38
CA ASP A 128 9.68 -17.33 -7.10
C ASP A 128 9.13 -17.48 -5.70
N ARG A 129 8.22 -18.44 -5.51
CA ARG A 129 7.75 -18.92 -4.20
C ARG A 129 8.91 -19.67 -3.53
N PRO A 130 9.56 -19.17 -2.47
CA PRO A 130 10.51 -19.96 -1.71
C PRO A 130 9.89 -21.28 -1.26
N ALA A 131 10.66 -22.35 -1.40
CA ALA A 131 10.36 -23.66 -0.86
C ALA A 131 10.02 -23.55 0.64
N PRO A 132 9.12 -24.39 1.17
CA PRO A 132 8.57 -24.22 2.50
C PRO A 132 9.69 -24.32 3.55
N ALA A 133 10.10 -23.16 4.08
CA ALA A 133 10.90 -23.10 5.29
C ALA A 133 9.98 -23.35 6.48
N GLN A 134 10.31 -24.38 7.26
CA GLN A 134 9.72 -24.64 8.56
C GLN A 134 10.19 -23.50 9.48
N ALA A 135 9.32 -22.54 9.73
CA ALA A 135 9.57 -21.48 10.70
C ALA A 135 8.83 -21.88 11.98
N GLU A 136 9.61 -22.13 13.02
CA GLU A 136 9.13 -22.53 14.34
C GLU A 136 8.24 -21.44 14.94
N ALA A 137 7.19 -21.88 15.63
CA ALA A 137 6.26 -21.02 16.33
C ALA A 137 6.95 -20.37 17.53
N VAL A 138 7.08 -19.04 17.51
CA VAL A 138 7.41 -18.29 18.73
C VAL A 138 6.11 -18.17 19.53
N PRO A 139 6.07 -18.62 20.80
CA PRO A 139 4.87 -18.51 21.61
C PRO A 139 4.68 -17.05 22.02
N VAL A 140 3.53 -16.48 21.65
CA VAL A 140 3.09 -15.20 22.21
C VAL A 140 2.23 -15.53 23.41
N ASP A 141 2.90 -15.70 24.56
CA ASP A 141 2.20 -15.73 25.84
C ASP A 141 1.51 -14.39 26.08
N GLY A 142 0.21 -14.46 26.33
CA GLY A 142 -0.46 -13.62 27.32
C GLY A 142 -0.63 -12.14 27.00
N ASP A 143 -1.88 -11.79 26.71
CA ASP A 143 -2.53 -10.59 27.26
C ASP A 143 -1.88 -9.23 26.94
N LEU A 144 -1.83 -8.90 25.64
CA LEU A 144 -1.86 -7.50 25.22
C LEU A 144 -3.13 -7.29 24.41
N GLY A 145 -4.14 -6.71 25.06
CA GLY A 145 -5.44 -6.35 24.51
C GLY A 145 -5.39 -5.37 23.34
N TYR A 146 -4.81 -5.79 22.23
CA TYR A 146 -5.00 -5.18 20.92
C TYR A 146 -6.21 -5.84 20.28
N THR A 147 -7.37 -5.21 20.44
CA THR A 147 -8.47 -5.39 19.49
C THR A 147 -8.04 -4.75 18.17
N CYS A 148 -7.17 -5.44 17.42
CA CYS A 148 -6.66 -4.92 16.17
C CYS A 148 -7.62 -5.24 15.03
N ASP A 149 -8.56 -4.33 14.79
CA ASP A 149 -9.31 -4.28 13.53
C ASP A 149 -8.41 -4.04 12.30
N ALA A 150 -7.10 -3.77 12.51
CA ALA A 150 -6.11 -3.48 11.49
C ALA A 150 -4.95 -4.51 11.37
N CYS A 151 -4.95 -5.63 12.10
CA CYS A 151 -3.91 -6.64 11.95
C CYS A 151 -4.03 -7.37 10.61
N ILE A 152 -2.94 -7.81 10.01
CA ILE A 152 -2.97 -8.66 8.82
C ILE A 152 -3.36 -10.08 9.25
N LYS A 153 -4.41 -10.64 8.66
CA LYS A 153 -4.88 -11.99 8.98
C LYS A 153 -4.21 -13.02 8.08
N SER A 154 -3.54 -14.01 8.64
CA SER A 154 -2.99 -15.12 7.89
C SER A 154 -3.98 -16.29 7.82
N ASN A 155 -3.90 -17.09 6.75
CA ASN A 155 -4.77 -18.23 6.48
C ASN A 155 -4.00 -19.28 5.67
N ILE A 156 -4.17 -20.56 5.98
CA ILE A 156 -3.61 -21.68 5.22
C ILE A 156 -4.75 -22.30 4.42
N ASN A 157 -4.69 -22.16 3.10
CA ASN A 157 -5.74 -22.71 2.25
C ASN A 157 -5.66 -24.26 2.16
N ASN A 158 -6.67 -24.88 1.55
CA ASN A 158 -6.73 -26.34 1.37
C ASN A 158 -5.57 -26.94 0.55
N LYS A 159 -4.73 -26.12 -0.10
CA LYS A 159 -3.52 -26.54 -0.81
C LYS A 159 -2.26 -26.43 0.07
N GLY A 160 -2.40 -26.05 1.33
CA GLY A 160 -1.30 -25.81 2.26
C GLY A 160 -0.57 -24.49 2.04
N GLU A 161 -1.15 -23.56 1.27
CA GLU A 161 -0.50 -22.29 0.97
C GLU A 161 -0.74 -21.29 2.10
N ARG A 162 0.36 -20.78 2.67
CA ARG A 162 0.37 -19.74 3.71
C ARG A 162 0.11 -18.38 3.09
N ILE A 163 -1.13 -17.91 3.12
CA ILE A 163 -1.52 -16.62 2.57
C ILE A 163 -1.90 -15.61 3.66
N TYR A 164 -1.80 -14.32 3.38
CA TYR A 164 -2.28 -13.27 4.26
C TYR A 164 -3.25 -12.31 3.57
N HIS A 165 -4.14 -11.74 4.39
CA HIS A 165 -5.21 -10.84 4.01
C HIS A 165 -5.03 -9.52 4.72
N LEU A 166 -5.05 -8.44 3.95
CA LEU A 166 -4.95 -7.07 4.47
C LEU A 166 -6.33 -6.56 4.91
N PRO A 167 -6.42 -5.78 6.00
CA PRO A 167 -7.68 -5.26 6.56
C PRO A 167 -8.65 -4.61 5.57
N TRP A 168 -8.10 -4.04 4.50
CA TRP A 168 -8.84 -3.31 3.48
C TRP A 168 -9.33 -4.16 2.29
N TYR A 169 -8.97 -5.45 2.20
CA TYR A 169 -9.52 -6.35 1.18
C TYR A 169 -10.86 -6.97 1.61
N ARG A 170 -11.76 -7.24 0.65
CA ARG A 170 -13.05 -7.90 0.93
C ARG A 170 -12.88 -9.26 1.61
N SER A 171 -11.83 -9.98 1.23
CA SER A 171 -11.49 -11.29 1.78
C SER A 171 -11.16 -11.24 3.28
N TYR A 172 -10.66 -10.11 3.79
CA TYR A 172 -10.28 -9.95 5.19
C TYR A 172 -11.42 -10.17 6.19
N LYS A 173 -12.64 -9.75 5.83
CA LYS A 173 -13.83 -9.95 6.67
C LYS A 173 -14.26 -11.41 6.73
N GLN A 174 -13.97 -12.17 5.68
CA GLN A 174 -14.33 -13.58 5.55
C GLN A 174 -13.26 -14.49 6.16
N THR A 175 -12.01 -14.05 6.15
CA THR A 175 -10.89 -14.77 6.75
C THR A 175 -11.04 -14.84 8.27
N LYS A 176 -11.08 -16.07 8.77
CA LYS A 176 -11.00 -16.44 10.18
C LYS A 176 -9.66 -17.14 10.37
N VAL A 177 -8.88 -16.65 11.34
CA VAL A 177 -7.56 -17.19 11.67
C VAL A 177 -7.74 -18.35 12.64
N ASP A 178 -7.25 -19.52 12.28
CA ASP A 178 -7.18 -20.71 13.12
C ASP A 178 -5.74 -20.93 13.61
N THR A 179 -5.48 -20.51 14.84
CA THR A 179 -4.16 -20.63 15.47
C THR A 179 -3.71 -22.08 15.67
N SER A 180 -4.63 -23.05 15.69
CA SER A 180 -4.29 -24.46 15.81
C SER A 180 -3.63 -25.03 14.54
N GLN A 181 -3.88 -24.41 13.39
CA GLN A 181 -3.27 -24.76 12.10
C GLN A 181 -1.96 -23.98 11.86
N GLY A 182 -1.52 -23.16 12.82
CA GLY A 182 -0.34 -22.29 12.68
C GLY A 182 -0.64 -20.97 11.96
N GLU A 183 -1.91 -20.60 11.81
CA GLU A 183 -2.31 -19.27 11.34
C GLU A 183 -2.16 -18.24 12.45
N ARG A 184 -1.97 -16.97 12.08
CA ARG A 184 -1.71 -15.89 13.03
C ARG A 184 -2.07 -14.53 12.44
N TRP A 185 -1.94 -13.52 13.28
CA TRP A 185 -1.98 -12.14 12.87
C TRP A 185 -0.56 -11.60 12.73
N PHE A 186 -0.35 -10.73 11.74
CA PHE A 186 0.89 -9.97 11.59
C PHE A 186 0.62 -8.49 11.79
N SER A 187 1.64 -7.79 12.28
CA SER A 187 1.61 -6.35 12.50
C SER A 187 1.85 -5.57 11.21
N ASN A 188 2.54 -6.16 10.23
CA ASN A 188 2.81 -5.55 8.92
C ASN A 188 3.13 -6.61 7.84
N GLU A 189 3.10 -6.22 6.56
CA GLU A 189 3.35 -7.14 5.44
C GLU A 189 4.80 -7.68 5.43
N THR A 190 5.76 -6.88 5.87
CA THR A 190 7.17 -7.29 5.95
C THR A 190 7.34 -8.46 6.92
N GLU A 191 6.66 -8.42 8.05
CA GLU A 191 6.61 -9.51 9.03
C GLU A 191 5.97 -10.76 8.42
N ALA A 192 4.83 -10.62 7.72
CA ALA A 192 4.18 -11.73 7.05
C ALA A 192 5.07 -12.38 5.97
N LEU A 193 5.70 -11.57 5.12
CA LEU A 193 6.60 -12.02 4.05
C LEU A 193 7.85 -12.69 4.59
N SER A 194 8.48 -12.11 5.62
CA SER A 194 9.65 -12.70 6.28
C SER A 194 9.31 -14.01 7.01
N ALA A 195 8.07 -14.14 7.48
CA ALA A 195 7.51 -15.38 8.02
C ALA A 195 7.12 -16.42 6.96
N GLY A 196 7.33 -16.14 5.67
CA GLY A 196 7.01 -17.05 4.56
C GLY A 196 5.52 -17.11 4.20
N TRP A 197 4.79 -16.01 4.46
CA TRP A 197 3.39 -15.86 4.07
C TRP A 197 3.29 -14.91 2.87
N TRP A 198 2.44 -15.25 1.91
CA TRP A 198 2.29 -14.49 0.66
C TRP A 198 0.94 -13.78 0.63
N ARG A 199 0.85 -12.66 -0.07
CA ARG A 199 -0.43 -11.97 -0.22
C ARG A 199 -1.44 -12.84 -0.97
N ALA A 200 -2.68 -12.90 -0.48
CA ALA A 200 -3.76 -13.56 -1.18
C ALA A 200 -3.99 -12.90 -2.56
N LEU A 201 -4.04 -13.70 -3.63
CA LEU A 201 -4.17 -13.22 -5.02
C LEU A 201 -5.63 -12.92 -5.43
N ASN A 202 -6.62 -13.32 -4.63
CA ASN A 202 -8.04 -13.04 -4.88
C ASN A 202 -8.40 -11.70 -4.24
N CYS A 203 -8.02 -10.61 -4.92
CA CYS A 203 -8.23 -9.22 -4.52
C CYS A 203 -9.45 -8.56 -5.21
N ASP A 204 -10.50 -9.31 -5.54
CA ASP A 204 -11.77 -8.77 -6.08
C ASP A 204 -12.76 -8.36 -4.97
#